data_AF-A0A4S4MVT1-F1
#
_entry.id   AF-A0A4S4MVT1-F1
#
_cell.length_a   1.000
_cell.length_b   1.000
_cell.length_c   1.000
_cell.angle_alpha   90.00
_cell.angle_beta   90.00
_cell.angle_gamma   90.00
#
_symmetry.space_group_name_H-M   'P 1'
#
loop_
_entity.id
_entity.type
_entity.pdbx_description
1 polymer ?
#
loop_
_entity_poly.entity_id
_entity_poly.type
_entity_poly.pdbx_seq_one_letter_code
_entity_poly.pdbx_strand_id
1 'polypeptide(L)'
;MHSLQHIYTGDAVYAPPVLRAPSPSSSIGTDYGPDETPIAEQALSLEEFNVKMERQLRLDSPRPEETFADEEPLLPRNPHPQAEKALFTHVMQNLRKEVRKLQEDEIFERTLLRGSNVSEEQQPSSCDIDDIMRSMMGPAASSRAPTEPTSGSPLLIVSPVPSNASLVGAFTIGSTSDTSATSVSKRPPKAKSKAKAKRT
;
A
#
# COMPACT_ATOMS: atom_id res chain seq x y z
N MET A 1 -38.06 4.15 60.84
CA MET A 1 -37.07 3.07 61.10
C MET A 1 -36.23 2.93 59.83
N HIS A 2 -35.07 3.59 59.76
CA HIS A 2 -34.22 3.58 58.56
C HIS A 2 -33.17 2.48 58.74
N SER A 3 -33.20 1.45 57.90
CA SER A 3 -32.18 0.40 57.88
C SER A 3 -30.94 0.90 57.14
N LEU A 4 -29.80 0.97 57.82
CA LEU A 4 -28.50 1.22 57.21
C LEU A 4 -28.03 -0.05 56.48
N GLN A 5 -28.07 -0.03 55.16
CA GLN A 5 -27.50 -1.10 54.34
C GLN A 5 -25.97 -1.01 54.41
N HIS A 6 -25.34 -2.07 54.94
CA HIS A 6 -23.88 -2.22 54.95
C HIS A 6 -23.40 -2.55 53.54
N ILE A 7 -22.61 -1.66 52.94
CA ILE A 7 -21.99 -1.85 51.63
C ILE A 7 -20.63 -2.51 51.86
N TYR A 8 -20.46 -3.74 51.37
CA TYR A 8 -19.16 -4.43 51.38
C TYR A 8 -18.29 -3.89 50.24
N THR A 9 -17.01 -3.62 50.55
CA THR A 9 -16.01 -2.95 49.69
C THR A 9 -15.58 -3.72 48.43
N GLY A 10 -16.21 -4.86 48.12
CA GLY A 10 -15.92 -5.68 46.94
C GLY A 10 -17.10 -5.87 45.98
N ASP A 11 -18.29 -5.34 46.28
CA ASP A 11 -19.43 -5.43 45.37
C ASP A 11 -19.29 -4.36 44.27
N ALA A 12 -19.31 -4.80 43.01
CA ALA A 12 -19.43 -3.90 41.89
C ALA A 12 -20.73 -3.10 42.05
N VAL A 13 -20.61 -1.77 42.19
CA VAL A 13 -21.77 -0.88 42.23
C VAL A 13 -22.48 -1.03 40.89
N TYR A 14 -23.52 -1.88 40.86
CA TYR A 14 -24.35 -2.06 39.67
C TYR A 14 -24.82 -0.68 39.23
N ALA A 15 -24.61 -0.37 37.95
CA ALA A 15 -25.10 0.87 37.38
C ALA A 15 -26.61 0.97 37.66
N PRO A 16 -27.10 2.15 38.06
CA PRO A 16 -28.53 2.34 38.29
C PRO A 16 -29.31 1.89 37.04
N PRO A 17 -30.42 1.14 37.21
CA PRO A 17 -31.14 0.55 36.10
C PRO A 17 -31.55 1.64 35.12
N VAL A 18 -31.10 1.50 33.87
CA VAL A 18 -31.46 2.42 32.80
C VAL A 18 -32.95 2.28 32.54
N LEU A 19 -33.75 3.22 33.04
CA LEU A 19 -35.17 3.32 32.74
C LEU A 19 -35.33 3.72 31.26
N ARG A 20 -35.39 2.72 30.39
CA ARG A 20 -35.75 2.94 28.98
C ARG A 20 -37.24 3.25 28.91
N ALA A 21 -37.60 4.19 28.04
CA ALA A 21 -39.01 4.36 27.69
C ALA A 21 -39.57 3.00 27.22
N PRO A 22 -40.82 2.67 27.57
CA PRO A 22 -41.44 1.46 27.06
C PRO A 22 -41.36 1.46 25.53
N SER A 23 -40.99 0.32 24.94
CA SER A 23 -41.04 0.16 23.49
C SER A 23 -42.42 0.60 23.00
N PRO A 24 -42.53 1.34 21.89
CA PRO A 24 -43.82 1.77 21.39
C PRO A 24 -44.72 0.55 21.16
N SER A 25 -45.79 0.39 21.96
CA SER A 25 -46.80 -0.68 21.79
C SER A 25 -47.60 -0.55 20.48
N SER A 26 -47.35 0.49 19.67
CA SER A 26 -48.03 0.77 18.42
C SER A 26 -47.52 -0.05 17.22
N SER A 27 -46.74 -1.11 17.44
CA SER A 27 -46.11 -1.90 16.37
C SER A 27 -46.88 -3.19 16.02
N ILE A 28 -48.20 -3.22 16.20
CA ILE A 28 -49.02 -4.40 15.86
C ILE A 28 -50.27 -4.08 15.02
N GLY A 29 -50.39 -2.84 14.54
CA GLY A 29 -51.50 -2.36 13.72
C GLY A 29 -51.08 -1.91 12.32
N THR A 30 -50.09 -2.57 11.71
CA THR A 30 -49.90 -2.39 10.26
C THR A 30 -51.05 -3.10 9.57
N ASP A 31 -52.09 -2.34 9.22
CA ASP A 31 -53.12 -2.79 8.28
C ASP A 31 -52.43 -2.98 6.94
N TYR A 32 -51.98 -4.21 6.69
CA TYR A 32 -51.53 -4.59 5.36
C TYR A 32 -52.76 -4.48 4.44
N GLY A 33 -52.60 -3.72 3.35
CA GLY A 33 -53.60 -3.70 2.30
C GLY A 33 -53.82 -5.10 1.71
N PRO A 34 -54.82 -5.27 0.83
CA PRO A 34 -54.96 -6.49 0.06
C PRO A 34 -53.62 -6.86 -0.58
N ASP A 35 -53.27 -8.14 -0.59
CA ASP A 35 -52.04 -8.62 -1.23
C ASP A 35 -52.04 -8.20 -2.71
N GLU A 36 -51.11 -7.33 -3.08
CA GLU A 36 -50.97 -6.80 -4.45
C GLU A 36 -49.98 -7.65 -5.25
N THR A 37 -50.11 -8.98 -5.22
CA THR A 37 -49.39 -9.82 -6.18
C THR A 37 -49.99 -9.60 -7.58
N PRO A 38 -49.28 -8.97 -8.52
CA PRO A 38 -49.83 -8.69 -9.84
C PRO A 38 -50.11 -10.01 -10.56
N ILE A 39 -51.20 -10.06 -11.33
CA ILE A 39 -51.62 -11.26 -12.07
C ILE A 39 -50.50 -11.80 -12.98
N ALA A 40 -49.66 -10.89 -13.49
CA ALA A 40 -48.49 -11.26 -14.28
C ALA A 40 -47.45 -12.09 -13.50
N GLU A 41 -47.33 -11.91 -12.18
CA GLU A 41 -46.43 -12.70 -11.33
C GLU A 41 -47.02 -14.07 -10.96
N GLN A 42 -48.34 -14.16 -10.81
CA GLN A 42 -49.02 -15.43 -10.57
C GLN A 42 -48.94 -16.39 -11.77
N ALA A 43 -48.77 -15.85 -12.98
CA ALA A 43 -48.61 -16.63 -14.21
C ALA A 43 -47.17 -17.12 -14.46
N LEU A 44 -46.18 -16.62 -13.71
CA LEU A 44 -44.78 -17.03 -13.86
C LEU A 44 -44.55 -18.38 -13.18
N SER A 45 -43.62 -19.16 -13.74
CA SER A 45 -43.06 -20.28 -13.01
C SER A 45 -42.22 -19.80 -11.81
N LEU A 46 -42.03 -20.67 -10.82
CA LEU A 46 -41.23 -20.35 -9.63
C LEU A 46 -39.81 -19.90 -10.00
N GLU A 47 -39.21 -20.52 -11.01
CA GLU A 47 -37.86 -20.19 -11.47
C GLU A 47 -37.80 -18.79 -12.10
N GLU A 48 -38.75 -18.45 -12.97
CA GLU A 48 -38.83 -17.12 -13.58
C GLU A 48 -39.12 -16.03 -12.55
N PHE A 49 -39.97 -16.33 -11.56
CA PHE A 49 -40.23 -15.44 -10.45
C PHE A 49 -38.95 -15.17 -9.65
N ASN A 50 -38.17 -16.21 -9.33
CA ASN A 50 -36.91 -16.06 -8.60
C ASN A 50 -35.91 -15.21 -9.39
N VAL A 51 -35.71 -15.47 -10.68
CA VAL A 51 -34.83 -14.66 -11.55
C VAL A 51 -35.28 -13.21 -11.60
N LYS A 52 -36.59 -12.95 -11.65
CA LYS A 52 -37.15 -11.60 -11.60
C LYS A 52 -36.83 -10.91 -10.27
N MET A 53 -37.02 -11.62 -9.15
CA MET A 53 -36.74 -11.10 -7.81
C MET A 53 -35.26 -10.83 -7.59
N GLU A 54 -34.37 -11.75 -7.99
CA GLU A 54 -32.92 -11.57 -7.92
C GLU A 54 -32.48 -10.33 -8.71
N ARG A 55 -33.00 -10.15 -9.92
CA ARG A 55 -32.73 -8.96 -10.74
C ARG A 55 -33.27 -7.67 -10.10
N GLN A 56 -34.44 -7.73 -9.46
CA GLN A 56 -35.04 -6.58 -8.77
C GLN A 56 -34.26 -6.19 -7.52
N LEU A 57 -33.79 -7.18 -6.76
CA LEU A 57 -32.94 -6.99 -5.58
C LEU A 57 -31.52 -6.56 -5.94
N ARG A 58 -31.10 -6.76 -7.21
CA ARG A 58 -29.79 -6.37 -7.73
C ARG A 58 -28.64 -6.99 -6.93
N LEU A 59 -28.82 -8.22 -6.46
CA LEU A 59 -27.81 -8.94 -5.66
C LEU A 59 -26.54 -9.22 -6.46
N ASP A 60 -26.68 -9.45 -7.77
CA ASP A 60 -25.55 -9.74 -8.67
C ASP A 60 -24.88 -8.49 -9.26
N SER A 61 -25.40 -7.29 -8.98
CA SER A 61 -24.78 -6.06 -9.48
C SER A 61 -23.76 -5.52 -8.48
N PRO A 62 -22.55 -5.15 -8.92
CA PRO A 62 -21.54 -4.58 -8.03
C PRO A 62 -22.05 -3.27 -7.44
N ARG A 63 -21.68 -3.03 -6.18
CA ARG A 63 -22.00 -1.78 -5.50
C ARG A 63 -21.25 -0.62 -6.15
N PRO A 64 -21.76 0.62 -6.07
CA PRO A 64 -21.07 1.77 -6.64
C PRO A 64 -19.66 1.96 -6.05
N GLU A 65 -19.48 1.62 -4.77
CA GLU A 65 -18.16 1.64 -4.13
C GLU A 65 -17.21 0.57 -4.69
N GLU A 66 -17.73 -0.62 -4.99
CA GLU A 66 -16.97 -1.71 -5.60
C GLU A 66 -16.58 -1.34 -7.04
N THR A 67 -17.51 -0.79 -7.82
CA THR A 67 -17.19 -0.32 -9.17
C THR A 67 -16.11 0.77 -9.17
N PHE A 68 -16.09 1.65 -8.17
CA PHE A 68 -15.04 2.68 -8.04
C PHE A 68 -13.70 2.09 -7.59
N ALA A 69 -13.72 1.04 -6.76
CA ALA A 69 -12.51 0.34 -6.34
C ALA A 69 -11.90 -0.51 -7.46
N ASP A 70 -12.74 -1.03 -8.35
CA ASP A 70 -12.33 -1.80 -9.54
C ASP A 70 -11.81 -0.90 -10.68
N GLU A 71 -12.06 0.42 -10.62
CA GLU A 71 -11.45 1.36 -11.56
C GLU A 71 -9.92 1.36 -11.36
N GLU A 72 -9.19 1.01 -12.43
CA GLU A 72 -7.73 1.14 -12.45
C GLU A 72 -7.37 2.58 -12.04
N PRO A 73 -6.42 2.79 -11.11
CA PRO A 73 -6.03 4.14 -10.70
C PRO A 73 -5.33 4.84 -11.88
N LEU A 74 -6.13 5.42 -12.76
CA LEU A 74 -5.66 6.13 -13.93
C LEU A 74 -5.01 7.43 -13.46
N LEU A 75 -3.73 7.62 -13.80
CA LEU A 75 -3.13 8.94 -13.73
C LEU A 75 -3.98 9.87 -14.62
N PRO A 76 -4.36 11.07 -14.12
CA PRO A 76 -5.18 11.99 -14.91
C PRO A 76 -4.48 12.28 -16.23
N ARG A 77 -5.15 11.98 -17.35
CA ARG A 77 -4.60 12.22 -18.68
C ARG A 77 -4.49 13.73 -18.89
N ASN A 78 -3.25 14.22 -18.92
CA ASN A 78 -3.01 15.63 -19.17
C ASN A 78 -3.41 15.97 -20.62
N PRO A 79 -4.19 17.05 -20.84
CA PRO A 79 -4.59 17.45 -22.19
C PRO A 79 -3.43 18.01 -23.02
N HIS A 80 -2.34 18.44 -22.36
CA HIS A 80 -1.18 19.02 -23.02
C HIS A 80 -0.07 17.98 -23.21
N PRO A 81 0.38 17.70 -24.45
CA PRO A 81 1.33 16.61 -24.74
C PRO A 81 2.71 16.81 -24.08
N GLN A 82 3.16 18.06 -23.90
CA GLN A 82 4.39 18.35 -23.19
C GLN A 82 4.32 18.03 -21.68
N ALA A 83 3.18 18.31 -21.04
CA ALA A 83 2.98 17.99 -19.62
C ALA A 83 2.88 16.48 -19.40
N GLU A 84 2.27 15.75 -20.34
CA GLU A 84 2.24 14.28 -20.34
C GLU A 84 3.65 13.67 -20.45
N LYS A 85 4.49 14.18 -21.37
CA LYS A 85 5.90 13.74 -21.46
C LYS A 85 6.67 14.02 -20.17
N ALA A 86 6.49 15.18 -19.57
CA ALA A 86 7.14 15.52 -18.30
C ALA A 86 6.70 14.58 -17.18
N LEU A 87 5.39 14.34 -17.03
CA LEU A 87 4.84 13.39 -16.07
C LEU A 87 5.40 11.98 -16.29
N PHE A 88 5.42 11.50 -17.53
CA PHE A 88 5.99 10.20 -17.88
C PHE A 88 7.46 10.09 -17.48
N THR A 89 8.28 11.09 -17.80
CA THR A 89 9.70 11.09 -17.40
C THR A 89 9.87 11.07 -15.88
N HIS A 90 9.03 11.81 -15.16
CA HIS A 90 9.05 11.84 -13.70
C HIS A 90 8.67 10.48 -13.09
N VAL A 91 7.58 9.86 -13.58
CA VAL A 91 7.14 8.53 -13.14
C VAL A 91 8.24 7.49 -13.38
N MET A 92 8.84 7.48 -14.58
CA MET A 92 9.92 6.54 -14.92
C MET A 92 11.18 6.77 -14.08
N GLN A 93 11.50 8.02 -13.73
CA GLN A 93 12.62 8.32 -12.85
C GLN A 93 12.37 7.82 -11.43
N ASN A 94 11.17 8.04 -10.89
CA ASN A 94 10.78 7.53 -9.57
C ASN A 94 10.79 6.01 -9.54
N LEU A 95 10.24 5.35 -10.55
CA LEU A 95 10.26 3.89 -10.66
C LEU A 95 11.69 3.34 -10.65
N ARG A 96 12.59 3.91 -11.44
CA ARG A 96 14.02 3.49 -11.46
C ARG A 96 14.71 3.72 -10.12
N LYS A 97 14.35 4.80 -9.41
CA LYS A 97 14.88 5.10 -8.08
C LYS A 97 14.43 4.06 -7.07
N GLU A 98 13.14 3.73 -7.03
CA GLU A 98 12.61 2.72 -6.11
C GLU A 98 13.14 1.33 -6.42
N VAL A 99 13.27 0.94 -7.69
CA VAL A 99 13.90 -0.33 -8.08
C VAL A 99 15.34 -0.40 -7.60
N ARG A 100 16.12 0.68 -7.76
CA ARG A 100 17.50 0.72 -7.27
C ARG A 100 17.55 0.58 -5.75
N LYS A 101 16.66 1.26 -5.04
CA LYS A 101 16.55 1.16 -3.58
C LYS A 101 16.26 -0.28 -3.15
N LEU A 102 15.30 -0.95 -3.79
CA LEU A 102 15.00 -2.36 -3.51
C LEU A 102 16.20 -3.28 -3.75
N GLN A 103 17.00 -3.02 -4.80
CA GLN A 103 18.24 -3.76 -5.06
C GLN A 103 19.30 -3.51 -3.97
N GLU A 104 19.44 -2.26 -3.51
CA GLU A 104 20.34 -1.90 -2.41
C GLU A 104 19.90 -2.56 -1.10
N ASP A 105 18.60 -2.55 -0.80
CA ASP A 105 18.00 -3.20 0.36
C ASP A 105 18.22 -4.73 0.31
N GLU A 106 18.04 -5.37 -0.86
CA GLU A 106 18.32 -6.81 -1.04
C GLU A 106 19.80 -7.15 -0.79
N ILE A 107 20.73 -6.34 -1.32
CA ILE A 107 22.17 -6.52 -1.09
C ILE A 107 22.48 -6.33 0.39
N PHE A 108 21.89 -5.33 1.04
CA PHE A 108 22.07 -5.05 2.45
C PHE A 108 21.57 -6.22 3.31
N GLU A 109 20.36 -6.72 3.07
CA GLU A 109 19.79 -7.87 3.77
C GLU A 109 20.65 -9.13 3.58
N ARG A 110 21.09 -9.40 2.35
CA ARG A 110 21.97 -10.54 2.06
C ARG A 110 23.31 -10.41 2.78
N THR A 111 23.86 -9.20 2.85
CA THR A 111 25.13 -8.94 3.55
C THR A 111 24.97 -9.07 5.06
N LEU A 112 23.85 -8.58 5.61
CA LEU A 112 23.51 -8.70 7.03
C LEU A 112 23.36 -10.17 7.45
N LEU A 113 22.61 -10.96 6.66
CA LEU A 113 22.44 -12.40 6.88
C LEU A 113 23.76 -13.16 6.73
N ARG A 114 24.61 -12.78 5.76
CA ARG A 114 25.95 -13.37 5.62
C ARG A 114 26.85 -13.02 6.80
N GLY A 115 26.78 -11.80 7.32
CA GLY A 115 27.51 -11.35 8.50
C GLY A 115 27.18 -12.17 9.75
N SER A 116 25.93 -12.61 9.90
CA SER A 116 25.53 -13.51 10.99
C SER A 116 26.21 -14.88 10.95
N ASN A 117 26.64 -15.35 9.76
CA ASN A 117 27.34 -16.63 9.60
C ASN A 117 28.88 -16.48 9.61
N VAL A 118 29.41 -15.27 9.80
CA VAL A 118 30.87 -15.06 9.92
C VAL A 118 31.42 -15.69 11.21
N SER A 119 30.58 -15.97 12.22
CA SER A 119 31.01 -16.74 13.39
C SER A 119 31.20 -18.24 13.10
N GLU A 120 30.73 -18.75 11.96
CA GLU A 120 30.96 -20.11 11.47
C GLU A 120 32.04 -20.16 10.37
N GLU A 121 32.74 -19.05 10.12
CA GLU A 121 33.91 -19.07 9.24
C GLU A 121 34.89 -20.12 9.77
N GLN A 122 35.04 -21.19 8.99
CA GLN A 122 35.79 -22.38 9.32
C GLN A 122 37.18 -21.95 9.81
N GLN A 123 37.43 -22.09 11.12
CA GLN A 123 38.77 -21.87 11.65
C GLN A 123 39.73 -22.70 10.80
N PRO A 124 40.89 -22.14 10.39
CA PRO A 124 41.87 -22.90 9.67
C PRO A 124 42.22 -24.13 10.50
N SER A 125 41.77 -25.30 10.01
CA SER A 125 41.96 -26.57 10.72
C SER A 125 43.42 -27.03 10.73
N SER A 126 44.30 -26.30 10.05
CA SER A 126 45.74 -26.53 10.06
C SER A 126 46.40 -25.67 11.13
N CYS A 127 47.20 -26.31 11.98
CA CYS A 127 48.08 -25.65 12.95
C CYS A 127 49.44 -25.27 12.33
N ASP A 128 49.65 -25.54 11.04
CA ASP A 128 50.90 -25.27 10.34
C ASP A 128 50.86 -23.87 9.71
N ILE A 129 51.79 -23.02 10.14
CA ILE A 129 51.88 -21.62 9.73
C ILE A 129 52.12 -21.52 8.22
N ASP A 130 52.89 -22.46 7.64
CA ASP A 130 53.19 -22.46 6.21
C ASP A 130 51.96 -22.77 5.35
N ASP A 131 51.08 -23.65 5.82
CA ASP A 131 49.82 -23.98 5.14
C ASP A 131 48.80 -22.84 5.26
N ILE A 132 48.78 -22.14 6.40
CA ILE A 132 47.97 -20.94 6.59
C ILE A 132 48.44 -19.83 5.62
N MET A 133 49.75 -19.57 5.56
CA MET A 133 50.32 -18.58 4.64
C MET A 133 50.07 -18.95 3.18
N ARG A 134 50.22 -20.23 2.82
CA ARG A 134 49.92 -20.73 1.48
C ARG A 134 48.45 -20.60 1.11
N SER A 135 47.54 -20.85 2.06
CA SER A 135 46.09 -20.67 1.88
C SER A 135 45.70 -19.20 1.72
N MET A 136 46.39 -18.28 2.41
CA MET A 136 46.16 -16.83 2.30
C MET A 136 46.73 -16.21 1.02
N MET A 137 47.77 -16.81 0.43
CA MET A 137 48.35 -16.34 -0.84
C MET A 137 47.51 -16.68 -2.09
N GLY A 138 46.35 -17.34 -1.91
CA GLY A 138 45.45 -17.76 -2.99
C GLY A 138 46.06 -18.88 -3.85
N PRO A 139 45.24 -19.59 -4.65
CA PRO A 139 45.75 -20.62 -5.54
C PRO A 139 46.71 -19.98 -6.54
N ALA A 140 48.00 -20.32 -6.43
CA ALA A 140 49.01 -19.90 -7.38
C ALA A 140 48.55 -20.34 -8.78
N ALA A 141 48.29 -19.36 -9.64
CA ALA A 141 48.05 -19.58 -11.05
C ALA A 141 49.17 -20.47 -11.56
N SER A 142 48.83 -21.72 -11.88
CA SER A 142 49.73 -22.65 -12.56
C SER A 142 50.16 -21.98 -13.86
N SER A 143 51.39 -21.47 -13.86
CA SER A 143 52.03 -20.86 -15.01
C SER A 143 52.32 -21.96 -16.02
N ARG A 144 51.38 -22.16 -16.95
CA ARG A 144 51.64 -22.94 -18.16
C ARG A 144 52.62 -22.15 -19.02
N ALA A 145 53.85 -22.64 -19.09
CA ALA A 145 54.98 -22.04 -19.78
C ALA A 145 54.81 -22.02 -21.33
N PRO A 146 55.61 -21.20 -22.05
CA PRO A 146 55.31 -20.67 -23.38
C PRO A 146 56.01 -21.44 -24.52
N THR A 147 55.40 -21.45 -25.71
CA THR A 147 56.09 -21.66 -26.99
C THR A 147 55.48 -20.77 -28.09
N GLU A 148 56.23 -19.74 -28.47
CA GLU A 148 56.10 -18.94 -29.72
C GLU A 148 56.74 -19.70 -30.92
N PRO A 149 56.73 -19.18 -32.18
CA PRO A 149 55.74 -18.33 -32.87
C PRO A 149 55.47 -18.79 -34.34
N THR A 150 54.40 -18.31 -34.99
CA THR A 150 54.37 -18.10 -36.47
C THR A 150 53.30 -17.08 -36.86
N SER A 151 53.79 -15.91 -37.29
CA SER A 151 53.39 -15.12 -38.47
C SER A 151 51.91 -14.77 -38.72
N GLY A 152 51.59 -13.47 -38.67
CA GLY A 152 50.49 -12.87 -39.45
C GLY A 152 49.67 -11.76 -38.76
N SER A 153 50.20 -10.53 -38.72
CA SER A 153 49.50 -9.27 -38.37
C SER A 153 48.46 -8.85 -39.44
N PRO A 154 47.70 -7.73 -39.28
CA PRO A 154 47.05 -7.13 -38.10
C PRO A 154 45.57 -6.72 -38.38
N LEU A 155 44.76 -6.33 -37.38
CA LEU A 155 43.87 -5.14 -37.44
C LEU A 155 43.32 -4.75 -36.03
N LEU A 156 43.76 -3.58 -35.55
CA LEU A 156 43.05 -2.45 -34.90
C LEU A 156 42.20 -2.70 -33.61
N ILE A 157 42.62 -2.17 -32.44
CA ILE A 157 42.22 -0.86 -31.82
C ILE A 157 40.74 -0.90 -31.35
N VAL A 158 40.31 -0.62 -30.11
CA VAL A 158 40.85 0.09 -28.93
C VAL A 158 39.99 -0.26 -27.70
N SER A 159 40.62 -0.44 -26.54
CA SER A 159 39.98 -0.24 -25.23
C SER A 159 40.27 1.19 -24.75
N PRO A 160 39.39 1.78 -23.93
CA PRO A 160 39.89 2.61 -22.83
C PRO A 160 39.38 2.13 -21.47
N VAL A 161 40.37 1.91 -20.60
CA VAL A 161 40.31 1.81 -19.14
C VAL A 161 39.85 3.15 -18.52
N PRO A 162 39.22 3.14 -17.33
CA PRO A 162 38.69 4.33 -16.66
C PRO A 162 39.78 5.10 -15.90
N SER A 163 39.57 6.41 -15.66
CA SER A 163 40.42 7.19 -14.75
C SER A 163 39.75 8.46 -14.21
N ASN A 164 39.93 8.63 -12.89
CA ASN A 164 40.17 9.87 -12.14
C ASN A 164 39.04 10.53 -11.31
N ALA A 165 39.23 10.36 -9.99
CA ALA A 165 39.56 11.40 -9.01
C ALA A 165 38.43 12.26 -8.39
N SER A 166 38.15 11.92 -7.13
CA SER A 166 38.15 12.77 -5.93
C SER A 166 37.92 14.28 -6.09
N LEU A 167 36.84 14.78 -5.47
CA LEU A 167 36.80 16.12 -4.91
C LEU A 167 36.07 16.12 -3.55
N VAL A 168 36.79 16.69 -2.58
CA VAL A 168 36.41 17.01 -1.21
C VAL A 168 35.28 18.06 -1.20
N GLY A 169 34.28 17.93 -0.32
CA GLY A 169 33.24 18.95 -0.21
C GLY A 169 32.19 18.74 0.88
N ALA A 170 32.54 19.14 2.11
CA ALA A 170 31.71 19.79 3.14
C ALA A 170 30.32 19.24 3.52
N PHE A 171 30.27 18.78 4.77
CA PHE A 171 29.09 18.77 5.64
C PHE A 171 28.42 20.16 5.71
N THR A 172 27.11 20.25 5.48
CA THR A 172 26.27 21.35 5.98
C THR A 172 24.98 20.80 6.59
N ILE A 173 24.86 21.01 7.89
CA ILE A 173 23.64 20.83 8.69
C ILE A 173 22.78 22.07 8.41
N GLY A 174 21.63 21.87 7.76
CA GLY A 174 20.69 22.93 7.39
C GLY A 174 19.29 22.62 7.91
N SER A 175 18.99 23.15 9.09
CA SER A 175 17.66 23.24 9.68
C SER A 175 16.79 24.21 8.88
N THR A 176 15.62 23.77 8.44
CA THR A 176 14.51 24.67 8.08
C THR A 176 13.20 24.09 8.59
N SER A 177 12.75 24.65 9.70
CA SER A 177 11.36 24.68 10.13
C SER A 177 10.50 25.32 9.05
N ASP A 178 9.38 24.69 8.67
CA ASP A 178 8.25 25.44 8.13
C ASP A 178 6.90 24.92 8.62
N THR A 179 6.22 25.86 9.25
CA THR A 179 4.88 25.92 9.81
C THR A 179 3.79 25.40 8.88
N SER A 180 3.01 24.41 9.34
CA SER A 180 1.73 24.05 8.73
C SER A 180 0.61 24.95 9.27
N ALA A 181 0.16 25.89 8.45
CA ALA A 181 -1.05 26.68 8.70
C ALA A 181 -2.28 25.89 8.22
N THR A 182 -3.09 25.38 9.15
CA THR A 182 -4.40 24.78 8.85
C THR A 182 -5.46 25.88 8.72
N SER A 183 -5.94 26.15 7.51
CA SER A 183 -7.10 27.02 7.27
C SER A 183 -8.37 26.17 7.11
N VAL A 184 -9.25 26.24 8.12
CA VAL A 184 -10.58 25.63 8.10
C VAL A 184 -11.52 26.54 7.33
N SER A 185 -11.90 26.15 6.11
CA SER A 185 -12.86 26.88 5.29
C SER A 185 -14.29 26.53 5.69
N LYS A 186 -15.02 27.50 6.25
CA LYS A 186 -16.43 27.40 6.66
C LYS A 186 -17.36 27.45 5.45
N ARG A 187 -18.26 26.47 5.33
CA ARG A 187 -19.40 26.45 4.38
C ARG A 187 -20.44 27.54 4.73
N PRO A 188 -21.02 28.26 3.76
CA PRO A 188 -22.20 29.11 3.98
C PRO A 188 -23.53 28.32 3.85
N PRO A 189 -24.57 28.64 4.63
CA PRO A 189 -25.89 28.03 4.49
C PRO A 189 -26.75 28.69 3.40
N LYS A 190 -27.48 27.85 2.66
CA LYS A 190 -28.48 28.18 1.62
C LYS A 190 -29.62 29.05 2.19
N ALA A 191 -29.87 30.19 1.55
CA ALA A 191 -31.09 30.98 1.74
C ALA A 191 -32.28 30.34 0.98
N LYS A 192 -33.41 30.16 1.68
CA LYS A 192 -34.71 29.78 1.10
C LYS A 192 -35.41 31.04 0.57
N SER A 193 -35.68 31.10 -0.73
CA SER A 193 -36.56 32.12 -1.32
C SER A 193 -38.02 31.65 -1.30
N LYS A 194 -38.89 32.56 -0.87
CA LYS A 194 -40.35 32.40 -0.75
C LYS A 194 -41.01 32.38 -2.13
N ALA A 195 -41.85 31.38 -2.40
CA ALA A 195 -42.78 31.41 -3.52
C ALA A 195 -44.01 32.26 -3.16
N LYS A 196 -44.34 33.19 -4.05
CA LYS A 196 -45.44 34.16 -3.95
C LYS A 196 -46.68 33.54 -4.62
N ALA A 197 -47.76 33.40 -3.85
CA ALA A 197 -49.07 33.02 -4.36
C ALA A 197 -49.63 34.10 -5.30
N LYS A 198 -50.20 33.70 -6.45
CA LYS A 198 -51.00 34.55 -7.33
C LYS A 198 -52.35 33.88 -7.56
N ARG A 199 -53.40 34.63 -7.19
CA ARG A 199 -54.83 34.36 -7.43
C ARG A 199 -55.12 34.27 -8.92
N THR A 200 -55.97 33.32 -9.28
CA THR A 200 -57.07 33.45 -10.24
C THR A 200 -58.18 32.52 -9.78
#